data_AF-E2A583-F1
#
_entry.id   AF-E2A583-F1
#
_cell.length_a   1.000
_cell.length_b   1.000
_cell.length_c   1.000
_cell.angle_alpha   90.00
_cell.angle_beta   90.00
_cell.angle_gamma   90.00
#
_symmetry.space_group_name_H-M   'P 1'
#
loop_
_entity.id
_entity.type
_entity.pdbx_description
1 polymer ?
#
loop_
_entity_poly.entity_id
_entity_poly.type
_entity_poly.pdbx_seq_one_letter_code
_entity_poly.pdbx_strand_id
1 'polypeptide(L)'
;GSINNCLITDGLSNSPVMISEDIRQFRKLLIFMSTIQGFVSVRHKDQISWFIQEVCKILETYGNHLSFTEYVRKKIAFMQEKNGKIEGVQIVQLPEIRIDCLDSDFQL
;
A
#
# COMPACT_ATOMS: atom_id res chain seq x y z
N GLY A 1 15.78 10.83 34.66
CA GLY A 1 17.06 10.13 34.47
C GLY A 1 17.66 10.60 33.17
N SER A 2 18.93 11.01 33.17
CA SER A 2 19.65 11.38 31.94
C SER A 2 20.14 10.10 31.28
N ILE A 3 19.54 9.76 30.14
CA ILE A 3 19.92 8.57 29.38
C ILE A 3 21.08 8.99 28.48
N ASN A 4 22.25 8.35 28.61
CA ASN A 4 23.38 8.56 27.72
C ASN A 4 22.95 8.28 26.26
N ASN A 5 23.00 9.30 25.40
CA ASN A 5 22.53 9.28 24.01
C ASN A 5 23.44 8.51 23.03
N CYS A 6 24.13 7.46 23.48
CA CYS A 6 25.00 6.66 22.60
C CYS A 6 24.21 5.50 22.01
N LEU A 7 23.35 5.78 21.03
CA LEU A 7 22.59 4.77 20.30
C LEU A 7 23.43 4.23 19.14
N ILE A 8 23.43 2.92 18.94
CA ILE A 8 24.02 2.25 17.77
C ILE A 8 22.91 1.82 16.80
N THR A 9 23.22 1.74 15.51
CA THR A 9 22.28 1.28 14.48
C THR A 9 22.67 -0.11 14.02
N ASP A 10 21.71 -1.03 13.94
CA ASP A 10 21.93 -2.32 13.29
C ASP A 10 21.77 -2.15 11.76
N GLY A 11 22.86 -2.24 11.00
CA GLY A 11 22.84 -2.18 9.52
C GLY A 11 24.20 -1.91 8.89
N LEU A 12 24.46 -2.49 7.70
CA LEU A 12 25.66 -2.18 6.91
C LEU A 12 25.55 -0.76 6.33
N SER A 13 26.12 0.22 7.02
CA SER A 13 26.30 1.59 6.51
C SER A 13 27.46 1.63 5.50
N ASN A 14 27.23 1.13 4.28
CA ASN A 14 28.17 1.28 3.17
C ASN A 14 27.84 2.46 2.25
N SER A 15 26.96 3.39 2.66
CA SER A 15 26.65 4.59 1.89
C SER A 15 27.18 5.83 2.59
N PRO A 16 27.90 6.73 1.89
CA PRO A 16 28.36 7.99 2.46
C PRO A 16 27.14 8.86 2.73
N VAL A 17 26.75 8.93 4.01
CA VAL A 17 25.83 9.91 4.61
C VAL A 17 24.72 10.33 3.64
N MET A 18 23.78 9.42 3.41
CA MET A 18 22.46 9.84 2.94
C MET A 18 21.97 10.82 3.99
N ILE A 19 21.80 12.08 3.58
CA ILE A 19 21.26 13.18 4.36
C ILE A 19 20.11 12.58 5.17
N SER A 20 20.27 12.54 6.49
CA SER A 20 19.28 12.01 7.41
C SER A 20 18.11 12.97 7.41
N GLU A 21 17.32 12.95 6.35
CA GLU A 21 15.99 13.52 6.36
C GLU A 21 15.26 12.90 7.55
N ASP A 22 14.63 13.75 8.35
CA ASP A 22 13.91 13.34 9.53
C ASP A 22 12.84 12.31 9.13
N ILE A 23 13.05 11.04 9.46
CA ILE A 23 12.15 9.94 9.08
C ILE A 23 10.70 10.15 9.57
N ARG A 24 10.48 11.06 10.54
CA ARG A 24 9.15 11.49 10.95
C ARG A 24 8.34 12.11 9.82
N GLN A 25 8.96 12.53 8.72
CA GLN A 25 8.27 12.98 7.50
C GLN A 25 7.40 11.89 6.87
N PHE A 26 7.69 10.61 7.14
CA PHE A 26 6.88 9.47 6.68
C PHE A 26 5.79 9.05 7.67
N ARG A 27 5.57 9.81 8.76
CA ARG A 27 4.41 9.60 9.64
C ARG A 27 3.12 9.96 8.93
N LYS A 28 2.01 9.36 9.38
CA LYS A 28 0.66 9.60 8.83
C LYS A 28 0.59 9.30 7.33
N LEU A 29 1.42 8.36 6.88
CA LEU A 29 1.42 7.87 5.53
C LEU A 29 0.69 6.53 5.50
N LEU A 30 -0.06 6.32 4.42
CA LEU A 30 -0.62 5.02 4.06
C LEU A 30 -0.51 4.88 2.54
N ILE A 31 0.15 3.84 2.06
CA ILE A 31 0.36 3.62 0.63
C ILE A 31 -0.40 2.38 0.20
N PHE A 32 -1.31 2.55 -0.76
CA PHE A 32 -1.96 1.44 -1.44
C PHE A 32 -1.28 1.21 -2.79
N MET A 33 -0.57 0.09 -2.92
CA MET A 33 0.10 -0.30 -4.15
C MET A 33 -0.80 -1.22 -4.95
N SER A 34 -0.85 -0.99 -6.26
CA SER A 34 -1.71 -1.77 -7.16
C SER A 34 -1.27 -3.24 -7.27
N THR A 35 0.01 -3.52 -7.12
CA THR A 35 0.55 -4.88 -7.05
C THR A 35 1.84 -4.89 -6.21
N ILE A 36 2.22 -6.08 -5.72
CA ILE A 36 3.51 -6.30 -5.08
C ILE A 36 4.69 -5.91 -5.97
N GLN A 37 5.75 -5.40 -5.35
CA GLN A 37 6.99 -5.01 -6.04
C GLN A 37 7.59 -6.15 -6.88
N GLY A 38 8.06 -5.81 -8.08
CA GLY A 38 8.62 -6.75 -9.04
C GLY A 38 7.60 -7.36 -10.00
N PHE A 39 6.31 -7.05 -9.85
CA PHE A 39 5.23 -7.59 -10.68
C PHE A 39 4.49 -6.49 -11.46
N VAL A 40 3.72 -6.92 -12.46
CA VAL A 40 2.97 -6.02 -13.37
C VAL A 40 1.60 -5.66 -12.80
N SER A 41 1.21 -4.39 -12.96
CA SER A 41 -0.14 -3.91 -12.64
C SER A 41 -1.01 -3.93 -13.89
N VAL A 42 -2.17 -4.58 -13.84
CA VAL A 42 -3.01 -4.85 -15.01
C VAL A 42 -3.93 -3.67 -15.33
N ARG A 43 -4.06 -3.40 -16.63
CA ARG A 43 -4.98 -2.42 -17.19
C ARG A 43 -5.68 -3.01 -18.41
N HIS A 44 -7.02 -2.90 -18.45
CA HIS A 44 -7.79 -3.26 -19.64
C HIS A 44 -7.64 -2.17 -20.72
N LYS A 45 -7.85 -2.50 -22.00
CA LYS A 45 -7.73 -1.51 -23.08
C LYS A 45 -8.89 -0.50 -23.06
N ASP A 46 -10.11 -1.02 -22.95
CA ASP A 46 -11.35 -0.23 -23.00
C ASP A 46 -11.89 0.15 -21.61
N GLN A 47 -11.29 -0.39 -20.54
CA GLN A 47 -11.60 -0.02 -19.16
C GLN A 47 -10.35 0.52 -18.49
N ILE A 48 -10.48 1.03 -17.27
CA ILE A 48 -9.36 1.57 -16.49
C ILE A 48 -8.57 0.40 -15.85
N SER A 49 -7.47 0.71 -15.15
CA SER A 49 -6.72 -0.23 -14.30
C SER A 49 -7.65 -1.01 -13.37
N TRP A 50 -7.38 -2.31 -13.23
CA TRP A 50 -8.14 -3.19 -12.31
C TRP A 50 -8.13 -2.67 -10.87
N PHE A 51 -7.00 -2.09 -10.46
CA PHE A 51 -6.83 -1.53 -9.13
C PHE A 51 -7.62 -0.23 -8.95
N ILE A 52 -7.47 0.72 -9.86
CA ILE A 52 -8.18 2.00 -9.78
C ILE A 52 -9.70 1.80 -9.81
N GLN A 53 -10.20 0.86 -10.62
CA GLN A 53 -11.63 0.51 -10.60
C GLN A 53 -12.10 0.06 -9.21
N GLU A 54 -11.31 -0.72 -8.49
CA GLU A 54 -11.69 -1.18 -7.15
C GLU A 54 -11.55 -0.07 -6.11
N VAL A 55 -10.54 0.78 -6.23
CA VAL A 55 -10.39 1.97 -5.37
C VAL A 55 -11.56 2.93 -5.54
N CYS A 56 -12.01 3.21 -6.77
CA CYS A 56 -13.20 4.02 -6.99
C CYS A 56 -14.44 3.39 -6.35
N LYS A 57 -14.64 2.08 -6.52
CA LYS A 57 -15.76 1.38 -5.86
C LYS A 57 -15.66 1.46 -4.34
N ILE A 58 -14.47 1.33 -3.77
CA ILE A 58 -14.25 1.53 -2.33
C ILE A 58 -14.77 2.90 -1.93
N LEU A 59 -14.33 3.96 -2.60
CA LEU A 59 -14.69 5.33 -2.25
C LEU A 59 -16.19 5.62 -2.43
N GLU A 60 -16.83 5.06 -3.44
CA GLU A 60 -18.26 5.23 -3.71
C GLU A 60 -19.17 4.47 -2.73
N THR A 61 -18.71 3.34 -2.22
CA THR A 61 -19.53 2.42 -1.40
C THR A 61 -19.13 2.37 0.06
N TYR A 62 -18.05 3.06 0.43
CA TYR A 62 -17.61 3.14 1.80
C TYR A 62 -18.68 3.83 2.66
N GLY A 63 -18.98 3.22 3.80
CA GLY A 63 -19.98 3.68 4.74
C GLY A 63 -19.60 3.31 6.16
N ASN A 64 -20.36 3.83 7.13
CA ASN A 64 -19.97 3.98 8.54
C ASN A 64 -19.85 2.66 9.34
N HIS A 65 -19.95 1.49 8.70
CA HIS A 65 -20.02 0.18 9.37
C HIS A 65 -18.65 -0.48 9.59
N LEU A 66 -17.61 -0.01 8.90
CA LEU A 66 -16.24 -0.51 9.02
C LEU A 66 -15.26 0.67 8.99
N SER A 67 -14.09 0.49 9.58
CA SER A 67 -12.99 1.44 9.40
C SER A 67 -12.51 1.41 7.93
N PHE A 68 -11.99 2.53 7.42
CA PHE A 68 -11.60 2.64 6.01
C PHE A 68 -10.54 1.60 5.65
N THR A 69 -9.55 1.39 6.51
CA THR A 69 -8.47 0.44 6.26
C THR A 69 -8.97 -1.00 6.27
N GLU A 70 -9.88 -1.38 7.17
CA GLU A 70 -10.52 -2.70 7.14
C GLU A 70 -11.36 -2.91 5.88
N TYR A 71 -12.09 -1.88 5.45
CA TYR A 71 -12.88 -1.95 4.23
C TYR A 71 -12.00 -2.13 2.99
N VAL A 72 -10.92 -1.35 2.87
CA VAL A 72 -9.94 -1.50 1.79
C VAL A 72 -9.29 -2.88 1.82
N ARG A 73 -8.88 -3.41 2.98
CA ARG A 73 -8.30 -4.76 3.10
C ARG A 73 -9.23 -5.84 2.56
N LYS A 74 -10.52 -5.78 2.88
CA LYS A 74 -11.53 -6.73 2.34
C LYS A 74 -11.63 -6.65 0.82
N LYS A 75 -11.59 -5.45 0.26
CA LYS A 75 -11.67 -5.23 -1.20
C LYS A 75 -10.39 -5.63 -1.93
N ILE A 76 -9.22 -5.40 -1.32
CA ILE A 76 -7.94 -5.93 -1.82
C ILE A 76 -7.98 -7.47 -1.84
N ALA A 77 -8.47 -8.12 -0.78
CA ALA A 77 -8.59 -9.58 -0.77
C ALA A 77 -9.46 -10.09 -1.94
N PHE A 78 -10.58 -9.43 -2.23
CA PHE A 78 -11.39 -9.74 -3.42
C PHE A 78 -10.63 -9.57 -4.74
N MET A 79 -9.72 -8.59 -4.84
CA MET A 79 -8.87 -8.44 -6.03
C MET A 79 -7.87 -9.58 -6.21
N GLN A 80 -7.44 -10.25 -5.14
CA GLN A 80 -6.51 -11.38 -5.21
C GLN A 80 -7.15 -12.60 -5.90
N GLU A 81 -8.49 -12.68 -5.90
CA GLU A 81 -9.25 -13.70 -6.61
C GLU A 81 -9.45 -13.37 -8.10
N LYS A 82 -9.22 -12.10 -8.51
CA LYS A 82 -9.33 -11.70 -9.93
C LYS A 82 -8.23 -12.36 -10.74
N ASN A 83 -8.64 -13.04 -11.80
CA ASN A 83 -7.75 -13.59 -12.81
C ASN A 83 -8.22 -13.19 -14.21
N GLY A 84 -7.29 -13.11 -15.15
CA GLY A 84 -7.56 -12.80 -16.54
C GLY A 84 -6.56 -13.49 -17.46
N LYS A 85 -6.66 -13.21 -18.76
CA LYS A 85 -5.74 -13.76 -19.76
C LYS A 85 -5.21 -12.65 -20.66
N ILE A 86 -3.90 -12.62 -20.86
CA ILE A 86 -3.22 -11.78 -21.87
C ILE A 86 -2.47 -12.74 -22.78
N GLU A 87 -2.82 -12.75 -24.07
CA GLU A 87 -2.18 -13.64 -25.06
C GLU A 87 -2.21 -15.13 -24.64
N GLY A 88 -3.28 -15.56 -23.97
CA GLY A 88 -3.43 -16.92 -23.47
C GLY A 88 -2.71 -17.22 -22.14
N VAL A 89 -1.83 -16.33 -21.68
CA VAL A 89 -1.15 -16.44 -20.37
C VAL A 89 -2.09 -15.96 -19.27
N GLN A 90 -2.23 -16.74 -18.20
CA GLN A 90 -3.01 -16.35 -17.04
C GLN A 90 -2.30 -15.25 -16.26
N ILE A 91 -3.02 -14.18 -15.98
CA ILE A 91 -2.52 -13.04 -15.22
C ILE A 91 -3.36 -12.86 -13.96
N VAL A 92 -2.67 -12.63 -12.85
CA VAL A 92 -3.23 -12.27 -11.55
C VAL A 92 -2.60 -10.97 -11.07
N GLN A 93 -3.24 -10.30 -10.12
CA GLN A 93 -2.72 -9.09 -9.52
C GLN A 93 -2.89 -9.17 -8.00
N LEU A 94 -1.83 -8.83 -7.27
CA LEU A 94 -1.77 -8.92 -5.81
C LEU A 94 -1.51 -7.53 -5.22
N PRO A 95 -2.55 -6.69 -5.01
CA PRO A 95 -2.37 -5.39 -4.38
C PRO A 95 -1.87 -5.52 -2.94
N GLU A 96 -1.13 -4.52 -2.47
CA GLU A 96 -0.55 -4.50 -1.13
C GLU A 96 -0.76 -3.13 -0.46
N ILE A 97 -0.86 -3.14 0.87
CA ILE A 97 -0.81 -1.93 1.69
C ILE A 97 0.61 -1.83 2.26
N ARG A 98 1.29 -0.72 1.99
CA ARG A 98 2.63 -0.42 2.48
C ARG A 98 2.63 0.79 3.38
N ILE A 99 3.63 0.83 4.27
CA ILE A 99 3.93 1.96 5.15
C ILE A 99 2.64 2.44 5.82
N ASP A 100 2.04 1.56 6.63
CA ASP A 100 0.88 1.91 7.47
C ASP A 100 1.41 2.59 8.74
N CYS A 101 1.59 3.91 8.63
CA CYS A 101 2.13 4.76 9.70
C CYS A 101 1.08 5.75 10.22
N LEU A 102 -0.20 5.38 10.08
CA LEU A 102 -1.31 6.17 10.60
C LEU A 102 -1.38 6.06 12.13
N ASP A 103 -1.64 7.19 12.80
CA ASP A 103 -1.88 7.20 14.25
C ASP A 103 -3.27 6.61 14.59
N SER A 104 -4.23 6.73 13.66
CA SER A 104 -5.58 6.18 13.71
C SER A 104 -6.12 5.99 12.29
N ASP A 105 -7.14 5.15 12.12
CA ASP A 105 -7.82 5.00 10.82
C ASP A 105 -8.51 6.32 10.39
N PHE A 106 -8.85 6.42 9.10
CA PHE A 106 -9.59 7.56 8.56
C PHE A 106 -10.99 7.62 9.18
N GLN A 107 -11.37 8.80 9.67
CA GLN A 107 -12.73 9.09 10.14
C GLN A 107 -13.56 9.62 8.96
N LEU A 108 -14.86 9.29 8.98
CA LEU A 108 -15.87 9.90 8.11
C LEU A 108 -16.38 11.21 8.68
#